data_AF-A0A0Q5M3Z6-F1
#
_entry.id   AF-A0A0Q5M3Z6-F1
#
_cell.length_a   1.000
_cell.length_b   1.000
_cell.length_c   1.000
_cell.angle_alpha   90.00
_cell.angle_beta   90.00
_cell.angle_gamma   90.00
#
_symmetry.space_group_name_H-M   'P 1'
#
loop_
_entity.id
_entity.type
_entity.pdbx_description
1 polymer ?
#
loop_
_entity_poly.entity_id
_entity_poly.type
_entity_poly.pdbx_seq_one_letter_code
_entity_poly.pdbx_strand_id
1 'polypeptide(L)'
;MSTIPNSSAPNSSAPASSADLVRRSREVLSALALQFLLGMGANLIGSPEENEGAARVFGSILVGLHGLVGIGLIVVAVRVWTTARRAGVAQRAGLWGFVVIIVTFLAGVATLFTGSDWLSFVMSVGFVVAAALYIAVGAAALTRQRSTVAG
;
A
#
# COMPACT_ATOMS: atom_id res chain seq x y z
N MET A 1 -51.16 19.44 -20.21
CA MET A 1 -49.77 19.66 -20.67
C MET A 1 -48.86 19.46 -19.47
N SER A 2 -48.10 18.37 -19.48
CA SER A 2 -47.33 17.84 -18.34
C SER A 2 -45.97 18.53 -18.26
N THR A 3 -45.58 19.04 -17.10
CA THR A 3 -44.19 19.41 -16.79
C THR A 3 -43.68 18.48 -15.69
N ILE A 4 -42.78 17.58 -16.07
CA ILE A 4 -42.07 16.66 -15.20
C ILE A 4 -40.99 17.46 -14.44
N PRO A 5 -40.97 17.50 -13.10
CA PRO A 5 -39.82 18.00 -12.37
C PRO A 5 -38.69 16.96 -12.40
N ASN A 6 -37.66 17.25 -13.19
CA ASN A 6 -36.38 16.55 -13.20
C ASN A 6 -35.67 16.73 -11.84
N SER A 7 -35.87 15.78 -10.92
CA SER A 7 -35.16 15.74 -9.64
C SER A 7 -33.81 15.05 -9.82
N SER A 8 -32.84 15.77 -10.38
CA SER A 8 -31.42 15.38 -10.29
C SER A 8 -30.90 15.80 -8.92
N ALA A 9 -31.23 15.02 -7.90
CA ALA A 9 -30.57 15.14 -6.61
C ALA A 9 -29.06 14.93 -6.80
N PRO A 10 -28.20 15.76 -6.21
CA PRO A 10 -26.77 15.53 -6.24
C PRO A 10 -26.49 14.20 -5.56
N ASN A 11 -25.76 13.32 -6.24
CA ASN A 11 -25.28 12.05 -5.72
C ASN A 11 -24.55 12.29 -4.39
N SER A 12 -25.26 12.09 -3.29
CA SER A 12 -24.70 12.08 -1.94
C SER A 12 -23.58 11.05 -1.94
N SER A 13 -22.33 11.52 -1.96
CA SER A 13 -21.16 10.67 -1.80
C SER A 13 -21.33 9.93 -0.47
N ALA A 14 -21.75 8.67 -0.53
CA ALA A 14 -21.98 7.85 0.64
C ALA A 14 -20.72 7.93 1.53
N PRO A 15 -20.86 8.14 2.85
CA PRO A 15 -19.71 8.16 3.75
C PRO A 15 -18.94 6.87 3.55
N ALA A 16 -17.63 6.98 3.29
CA ALA A 16 -16.77 5.85 3.00
C ALA A 16 -17.03 4.73 4.00
N SER A 17 -17.60 3.64 3.52
CA SER A 17 -18.12 2.60 4.40
C SER A 17 -16.96 1.84 5.01
N SER A 18 -17.12 1.33 6.23
CA SER A 18 -16.10 0.45 6.82
C SER A 18 -15.78 -0.76 5.91
N ALA A 19 -16.68 -1.14 4.98
CA ALA A 19 -16.43 -2.17 3.97
C ALA A 19 -15.38 -1.72 2.94
N ASP A 20 -15.40 -0.45 2.55
CA ASP A 20 -14.40 0.12 1.65
C ASP A 20 -13.01 0.12 2.31
N LEU A 21 -12.93 0.42 3.60
CA LEU A 21 -11.66 0.34 4.35
C LEU A 21 -11.09 -1.08 4.40
N VAL A 22 -11.93 -2.10 4.60
CA VAL A 22 -11.49 -3.51 4.58
C VAL A 22 -10.98 -3.90 3.20
N ARG A 23 -11.72 -3.57 2.13
CA ARG A 23 -11.30 -3.84 0.75
C ARG A 23 -9.96 -3.17 0.43
N ARG A 24 -9.82 -1.88 0.77
CA ARG A 24 -8.57 -1.13 0.55
C ARG A 24 -7.41 -1.65 1.39
N SER A 25 -7.65 -2.10 2.62
CA SER A 25 -6.59 -2.71 3.45
C SER A 25 -6.10 -4.02 2.83
N ARG A 26 -7.01 -4.84 2.28
CA ARG A 26 -6.64 -6.06 1.54
C ARG A 26 -5.85 -5.76 0.27
N GLU A 27 -6.24 -4.72 -0.47
CA GLU A 27 -5.48 -4.24 -1.64
C GLU A 27 -4.03 -3.90 -1.25
N VAL A 28 -3.84 -3.10 -0.19
CA VAL A 28 -2.49 -2.76 0.29
C VAL A 28 -1.70 -4.01 0.71
N LEU A 29 -2.31 -4.92 1.46
CA LEU A 29 -1.63 -6.15 1.91
C LEU A 29 -1.24 -7.06 0.74
N SER A 30 -2.09 -7.16 -0.29
CA SER A 30 -1.77 -7.93 -1.49
C SER A 30 -0.63 -7.29 -2.30
N ALA A 31 -0.63 -5.97 -2.42
CA ALA A 31 0.44 -5.24 -3.10
C ALA A 31 1.76 -5.33 -2.30
N LEU A 32 1.70 -5.30 -0.97
CA LEU A 32 2.85 -5.54 -0.09
C LEU A 32 3.42 -6.95 -0.31
N ALA A 33 2.57 -7.98 -0.35
CA ALA A 33 3.03 -9.34 -0.58
C ALA A 33 3.72 -9.51 -1.95
N LEU A 34 3.14 -8.95 -3.01
CA LEU A 34 3.75 -8.94 -4.34
C LEU A 34 5.09 -8.18 -4.34
N GLN A 35 5.14 -7.01 -3.69
CA GLN A 35 6.35 -6.22 -3.55
C GLN A 35 7.48 -6.99 -2.87
N PHE A 36 7.16 -7.70 -1.78
CA PHE A 36 8.11 -8.54 -1.07
C PHE A 36 8.64 -9.69 -1.94
N LEU A 37 7.75 -10.38 -2.66
CA LEU A 37 8.14 -11.50 -3.53
C LEU A 37 9.04 -11.03 -4.67
N LEU A 38 8.73 -9.87 -5.27
CA LEU A 38 9.56 -9.25 -6.30
C LEU A 38 10.93 -8.81 -5.76
N GLY A 39 10.95 -8.22 -4.56
CA GLY A 39 12.20 -7.78 -3.91
C GLY A 39 13.11 -8.97 -3.55
N MET A 40 12.53 -10.03 -2.97
CA MET A 40 13.27 -11.26 -2.68
C MET A 40 13.72 -11.97 -3.96
N GLY A 41 12.87 -12.00 -5.00
CA GLY A 41 13.23 -12.56 -6.30
C GLY A 41 14.41 -11.83 -6.94
N ALA A 42 14.42 -10.49 -6.89
CA ALA A 42 15.55 -9.69 -7.36
C ALA A 42 16.83 -9.99 -6.55
N ASN A 43 16.74 -10.10 -5.22
CA ASN A 43 17.88 -10.44 -4.36
C ASN A 43 18.44 -11.83 -4.63
N LEU A 44 17.59 -12.82 -4.95
CA LEU A 44 18.02 -14.21 -5.20
C LEU A 44 18.69 -14.40 -6.57
N ILE A 45 18.32 -13.58 -7.56
CA ILE A 45 18.97 -13.60 -8.88
C ILE A 45 20.34 -12.90 -8.85
N GLY A 46 20.58 -12.03 -7.88
CA GLY A 46 21.80 -11.23 -7.79
C GLY A 46 21.73 -9.97 -8.66
N SER A 47 22.74 -9.11 -8.55
CA SER A 47 22.71 -7.82 -9.24
C SER A 47 22.81 -8.01 -10.76
N PRO A 48 22.19 -7.12 -11.58
CA PRO A 48 22.36 -7.14 -13.03
C PRO A 48 23.82 -6.91 -13.47
N GLU A 49 24.67 -6.40 -12.58
CA GLU A 49 26.08 -6.13 -12.83
C GLU A 49 26.96 -7.37 -12.63
N GLU A 50 26.52 -8.34 -11.82
CA GLU A 50 27.19 -9.62 -11.57
C GLU A 50 26.77 -10.73 -12.54
N ASN A 51 25.66 -10.53 -13.27
CA ASN A 51 25.07 -11.54 -14.14
C ASN A 51 25.32 -11.25 -15.63
N GLU A 52 25.73 -12.25 -16.40
CA GLU A 52 25.84 -12.16 -17.87
C GLU A 52 24.56 -12.66 -18.58
N GLY A 53 24.25 -12.10 -19.75
CA GLY A 53 23.19 -12.58 -20.63
C GLY A 53 21.76 -12.42 -20.07
N ALA A 54 20.97 -13.49 -20.13
CA ALA A 54 19.54 -13.46 -19.79
C ALA A 54 19.27 -13.12 -18.31
N ALA A 55 20.15 -13.54 -17.38
CA ALA A 55 20.00 -13.28 -15.95
C ALA A 55 20.06 -11.78 -15.61
N ARG A 56 20.85 -10.99 -16.35
CA ARG A 56 20.88 -9.52 -16.25
C ARG A 56 19.55 -8.88 -16.63
N VAL A 57 18.92 -9.38 -17.70
CA VAL A 57 17.62 -8.87 -18.18
C VAL A 57 16.52 -9.18 -17.17
N PHE A 58 16.48 -10.41 -16.64
CA PHE A 58 15.51 -10.76 -15.60
C PHE A 58 15.72 -9.97 -14.31
N GLY A 59 16.97 -9.81 -13.85
CA GLY A 59 17.29 -9.01 -12.66
C GLY A 59 16.83 -7.55 -12.80
N SER A 60 17.10 -6.91 -13.94
CA SER A 60 16.67 -5.53 -14.19
C SER A 60 15.14 -5.37 -14.31
N ILE A 61 14.45 -6.33 -14.94
CA ILE A 61 12.98 -6.35 -15.00
C ILE A 61 12.38 -6.47 -13.60
N LEU A 62 12.91 -7.36 -12.75
CA LEU A 62 12.40 -7.54 -11.39
C LEU A 62 12.61 -6.30 -10.53
N VAL A 63 13.79 -5.67 -10.60
CA VAL A 63 14.07 -4.41 -9.91
C VAL A 63 13.15 -3.30 -10.41
N GLY A 64 12.97 -3.18 -11.73
CA GLY A 64 12.06 -2.20 -12.32
C GLY A 64 10.60 -2.40 -11.89
N LEU A 65 10.13 -3.65 -11.90
CA LEU A 65 8.77 -3.99 -11.47
C LEU A 65 8.59 -3.77 -9.96
N HIS A 66 9.59 -4.10 -9.15
CA HIS A 66 9.60 -3.79 -7.72
C HIS A 66 9.52 -2.27 -7.48
N GLY A 67 10.29 -1.47 -8.21
CA GLY A 67 10.18 -0.01 -8.14
C GLY A 67 8.77 0.49 -8.51
N LEU A 68 8.19 -0.05 -9.59
CA LEU A 68 6.87 0.34 -10.08
C LEU A 68 5.75 -0.02 -9.09
N VAL A 69 5.77 -1.23 -8.53
CA VAL A 69 4.80 -1.67 -7.51
C VAL A 69 4.98 -0.86 -6.22
N GLY A 70 6.20 -0.46 -5.87
CA GLY A 70 6.49 0.47 -4.77
C GLY A 70 5.80 1.83 -4.95
N ILE A 71 5.82 2.41 -6.16
CA ILE A 71 5.09 3.64 -6.47
C ILE A 71 3.58 3.42 -6.35
N GLY A 72 3.08 2.28 -6.87
CA GLY A 72 1.67 1.89 -6.71
C GLY A 72 1.24 1.83 -5.24
N LEU A 73 2.09 1.26 -4.37
CA LEU A 73 1.85 1.19 -2.92
C LEU A 73 1.69 2.58 -2.29
N ILE A 74 2.48 3.58 -2.70
CA ILE A 74 2.31 4.95 -2.21
C ILE A 74 0.92 5.49 -2.57
N VAL A 75 0.45 5.27 -3.80
CA VAL A 75 -0.89 5.70 -4.24
C VAL A 75 -1.98 5.03 -3.42
N VAL A 76 -1.89 3.72 -3.18
CA VAL A 76 -2.89 3.01 -2.36
C VAL A 76 -2.80 3.45 -0.90
N ALA A 77 -1.61 3.72 -0.37
CA ALA A 77 -1.41 4.24 0.98
C ALA A 77 -2.10 5.59 1.19
N VAL A 78 -1.98 6.52 0.24
CA VAL A 78 -2.71 7.81 0.25
C VAL A 78 -4.22 7.58 0.24
N ARG A 79 -4.71 6.63 -0.58
CA ARG A 79 -6.14 6.29 -0.62
C ARG A 79 -6.63 5.72 0.71
N VAL A 80 -5.88 4.83 1.35
CA VAL A 80 -6.24 4.29 2.66
C VAL A 80 -6.25 5.40 3.71
N TRP A 81 -5.22 6.25 3.75
CA TRP A 81 -5.16 7.34 4.72
C TRP A 81 -6.31 8.34 4.55
N THR A 82 -6.60 8.77 3.32
CA THR A 82 -7.71 9.68 3.03
C THR A 82 -9.07 9.05 3.37
N THR A 83 -9.24 7.74 3.12
CA THR A 83 -10.47 7.01 3.47
C THR A 83 -10.61 6.87 4.99
N ALA A 84 -9.54 6.53 5.69
CA ALA A 84 -9.49 6.46 7.16
C ALA A 84 -9.81 7.83 7.79
N ARG A 85 -9.27 8.90 7.20
CA ARG A 85 -9.57 10.29 7.59
C ARG A 85 -11.05 10.61 7.43
N ARG A 86 -11.64 10.30 6.27
CA ARG A 86 -13.08 10.53 6.00
C ARG A 86 -14.00 9.70 6.89
N ALA A 87 -13.63 8.45 7.20
CA ALA A 87 -14.42 7.58 8.06
C ALA A 87 -14.27 7.90 9.56
N GLY A 88 -13.23 8.63 9.96
CA GLY A 88 -12.94 8.89 11.38
C GLY A 88 -12.40 7.67 12.15
N VAL A 89 -11.88 6.66 11.45
CA VAL A 89 -11.42 5.38 12.03
C VAL A 89 -9.96 5.19 11.70
N ALA A 90 -9.17 4.76 12.69
CA ALA A 90 -7.77 4.38 12.51
C ALA A 90 -6.91 5.43 11.78
N GLN A 91 -7.24 6.71 11.92
CA GLN A 91 -6.56 7.81 11.21
C GLN A 91 -5.06 7.85 11.48
N ARG A 92 -4.68 7.70 12.76
CA ARG A 92 -3.27 7.66 13.18
C ARG A 92 -2.53 6.48 12.56
N ALA A 93 -3.14 5.30 12.55
CA ALA A 93 -2.54 4.11 11.95
C ALA A 93 -2.39 4.25 10.43
N GLY A 94 -3.39 4.82 9.74
CA GLY A 94 -3.31 5.11 8.31
C GLY A 94 -2.23 6.15 7.96
N LEU A 95 -2.07 7.19 8.77
CA LEU A 95 -1.01 8.19 8.61
C LEU A 95 0.38 7.58 8.82
N TRP A 96 0.58 6.87 9.92
CA TRP A 96 1.87 6.22 10.20
C TRP A 96 2.19 5.15 9.16
N GLY A 97 1.20 4.37 8.68
CA GLY A 97 1.40 3.40 7.61
C GLY A 97 1.88 4.07 6.31
N PHE A 98 1.31 5.23 5.98
CA PHE A 98 1.75 6.04 4.84
C PHE A 98 3.18 6.56 5.01
N VAL A 99 3.50 7.13 6.18
CA VAL A 99 4.86 7.62 6.47
C VAL A 99 5.89 6.49 6.38
N VAL A 100 5.60 5.33 6.95
CA VAL A 100 6.48 4.17 6.92
C VAL A 100 6.70 3.68 5.48
N ILE A 101 5.65 3.61 4.65
CA ILE A 101 5.81 3.26 3.22
C ILE A 101 6.73 4.24 2.49
N ILE A 102 6.61 5.55 2.74
CA ILE A 102 7.50 6.54 2.12
C ILE A 102 8.94 6.31 2.54
N VAL A 103 9.20 6.19 3.85
CA VAL A 103 10.55 5.98 4.37
C VAL A 103 11.16 4.69 3.82
N THR A 104 10.35 3.62 3.75
CA THR A 104 10.75 2.32 3.18
C THR A 104 11.11 2.43 1.70
N PHE A 105 10.29 3.14 0.92
CA PHE A 105 10.53 3.35 -0.50
C PHE A 105 11.80 4.18 -0.73
N LEU A 106 11.99 5.27 0.02
CA LEU A 106 13.19 6.09 -0.06
C LEU A 106 14.45 5.32 0.35
N ALA A 107 14.36 4.46 1.37
CA ALA A 107 15.44 3.57 1.75
C ALA A 107 15.78 2.60 0.60
N GLY A 108 14.79 1.98 -0.03
CA GLY A 108 15.00 1.12 -1.20
C GLY A 108 15.63 1.83 -2.39
N VAL A 109 15.19 3.06 -2.69
CA VAL A 109 15.81 3.90 -3.73
C VAL A 109 17.26 4.22 -3.36
N ALA A 110 17.54 4.59 -2.11
CA ALA A 110 18.91 4.85 -1.66
C ALA A 110 19.80 3.60 -1.68
N THR A 111 19.26 2.41 -1.40
CA THR A 111 19.98 1.13 -1.54
C THR A 111 20.46 0.91 -2.98
N LEU A 112 19.67 1.27 -4.00
CA LEU A 112 20.09 1.14 -5.40
C LEU A 112 21.34 1.96 -5.74
N PHE A 113 21.56 3.09 -5.06
CA PHE A 113 22.71 3.97 -5.29
C PHE A 113 23.91 3.66 -4.40
N THR A 114 23.68 3.05 -3.24
CA THR A 114 24.71 2.91 -2.19
C THR A 114 25.09 1.48 -1.88
N GLY A 115 24.26 0.50 -2.27
CA GLY A 115 24.43 -0.91 -1.91
C GLY A 115 24.42 -1.18 -0.40
N SER A 116 23.91 -0.25 0.42
CA SER A 116 24.04 -0.35 1.88
C SER A 116 23.13 -1.41 2.48
N ASP A 117 23.73 -2.41 3.14
CA ASP A 117 23.02 -3.44 3.91
C ASP A 117 22.13 -2.84 5.02
N TRP A 118 22.55 -1.71 5.60
CA TRP A 118 21.76 -1.01 6.61
C TRP A 118 20.45 -0.46 6.03
N LEU A 119 20.48 0.10 4.81
CA LEU A 119 19.29 0.59 4.14
C LEU A 119 18.36 -0.56 3.73
N SER A 120 18.93 -1.70 3.31
CA SER A 120 18.17 -2.93 3.07
C SER A 120 17.51 -3.45 4.36
N PHE A 121 18.19 -3.38 5.50
CA PHE A 121 17.62 -3.72 6.80
C PHE A 121 16.47 -2.78 7.17
N VAL A 122 16.67 -1.46 7.07
CA VAL A 122 15.62 -0.45 7.32
C VAL A 122 14.40 -0.68 6.43
N MET A 123 14.62 -1.03 5.15
CA MET A 123 13.55 -1.37 4.21
C MET A 123 12.75 -2.60 4.68
N SER A 124 13.43 -3.66 5.13
CA SER A 124 12.77 -4.87 5.63
C SER A 124 11.95 -4.62 6.89
N VAL A 125 12.47 -3.83 7.83
CA VAL A 125 11.76 -3.44 9.06
C VAL A 125 10.56 -2.56 8.71
N GLY A 126 10.74 -1.60 7.81
CA GLY A 126 9.68 -0.73 7.32
C GLY A 126 8.52 -1.50 6.67
N PHE A 127 8.83 -2.55 5.90
CA PHE A 127 7.82 -3.47 5.36
C PHE A 127 6.97 -4.14 6.46
N VAL A 128 7.61 -4.70 7.50
CA VAL A 128 6.91 -5.37 8.60
C VAL A 128 6.02 -4.39 9.37
N VAL A 129 6.56 -3.21 9.68
CA VAL A 129 5.83 -2.15 10.39
C VAL A 129 4.63 -1.67 9.56
N ALA A 130 4.81 -1.47 8.25
CA ALA A 130 3.72 -1.10 7.36
C ALA A 130 2.62 -2.18 7.35
N ALA A 131 2.99 -3.45 7.19
CA ALA A 131 2.04 -4.56 7.23
C ALA A 131 1.23 -4.58 8.54
N ALA A 132 1.89 -4.45 9.69
CA ALA A 132 1.23 -4.39 10.99
C ALA A 132 0.24 -3.21 11.10
N LEU A 133 0.63 -2.02 10.62
CA LEU A 133 -0.23 -0.84 10.64
C LEU A 133 -1.47 -0.99 9.74
N TYR A 134 -1.31 -1.56 8.54
CA TYR A 134 -2.46 -1.80 7.64
C TYR A 134 -3.38 -2.93 8.14
N ILE A 135 -2.83 -3.95 8.81
CA ILE A 135 -3.64 -4.94 9.54
C ILE A 135 -4.46 -4.25 10.63
N ALA A 136 -3.85 -3.35 11.42
CA ALA A 136 -4.55 -2.61 12.46
C ALA A 136 -5.66 -1.71 11.89
N VAL A 137 -5.44 -1.04 10.75
CA VAL A 137 -6.46 -0.26 10.04
C VAL A 137 -7.63 -1.17 9.62
N GLY A 138 -7.35 -2.32 9.02
CA GLY A 138 -8.36 -3.29 8.61
C GLY A 138 -9.15 -3.86 9.80
N ALA A 139 -8.47 -4.22 10.88
CA ALA A 139 -9.09 -4.74 12.10
C ALA A 139 -10.02 -3.71 12.75
N ALA A 140 -9.58 -2.45 12.84
CA ALA A 140 -10.41 -1.36 13.36
C ALA A 140 -11.67 -1.13 12.50
N ALA A 141 -11.56 -1.24 11.18
CA ALA A 141 -12.70 -1.15 10.28
C ALA A 141 -13.69 -2.31 10.47
N LEU A 142 -13.21 -3.55 10.64
CA LEU A 142 -14.03 -4.73 10.91
C LEU A 142 -14.79 -4.64 12.23
N THR A 143 -14.12 -4.21 13.30
CA THR A 143 -14.74 -4.03 14.62
C THR A 143 -15.89 -3.03 14.54
N ARG A 144 -15.71 -1.94 13.79
CA ARG A 144 -16.77 -0.93 13.59
C ARG A 144 -17.95 -1.48 12.80
N GLN A 145 -17.73 -2.31 11.78
CA GLN A 145 -18.84 -2.95 11.05
C GLN A 145 -19.69 -3.82 11.96
N ARG A 146 -19.06 -4.64 12.81
CA ARG A 146 -19.78 -5.53 13.73
C ARG A 146 -20.64 -4.74 14.72
N SER A 147 -20.14 -3.63 15.26
CA SER A 147 -20.90 -2.78 16.18
C SER A 147 -22.11 -2.11 15.54
N THR A 148 -22.08 -1.82 14.24
CA THR A 148 -23.21 -1.18 13.53
C THR A 148 -24.30 -2.17 13.14
N VAL A 149 -23.99 -3.47 13.03
CA VAL A 149 -25.00 -4.52 12.72
C VAL A 149 -25.71 -5.02 13.98
N ALA A 150 -25.09 -4.84 15.16
CA ALA A 150 -25.59 -5.35 16.44
C ALA A 150 -26.41 -4.34 17.27
N GLY A 151 -26.51 -3.09 16.83
CA GLY A 151 -27.29 -2.02 17.48
C GLY A 151 -28.42 -1.55 16.59
#